data_AF-A0A1E7FPU8-F1
#
_entry.id   AF-A0A1E7FPU8-F1
#
_cell.length_a   1.000
_cell.length_b   1.000
_cell.length_c   1.000
_cell.angle_alpha   90.00
_cell.angle_beta   90.00
_cell.angle_gamma   90.00
#
_symmetry.space_group_name_H-M   'P 1'
#
loop_
_entity.id
_entity.type
_entity.pdbx_description
1 polymer ?
#
loop_
_entity_poly.entity_id
_entity_poly.type
_entity_poly.pdbx_seq_one_letter_code
_entity_poly.pdbx_strand_id
1 'polypeptide(L)'
;MKLSNVVIAAIALGSSNVCEGFSRVCTTTSTSTSATQLDAIMDRRQVLNTVVATSVMMGGALPAFAGEYEPKLMDMQQIAILGASLDKLITKLENPDTVGLALDGAKQFNKDPNFYSTYARNFVKKSVRNNSDADPRVGYIKQASTLISSLENLLEGGDALMNEKTVSAEAIKRVQKAQTLIVKFIEESGVKDDKLAAYVSSHK
;
A
#
# COMPACT_ATOMS: atom_id res chain seq x y z
N MET A 1 -18.93 32.73 37.71
CA MET A 1 -19.75 31.90 36.78
C MET A 1 -18.82 31.28 35.75
N LYS A 2 -18.83 29.94 35.71
CA LYS A 2 -18.53 29.02 34.60
C LYS A 2 -17.19 29.16 33.83
N LEU A 3 -16.20 28.40 34.30
CA LEU A 3 -15.22 27.70 33.47
C LEU A 3 -15.92 26.54 32.76
N SER A 4 -15.75 26.35 31.44
CA SER A 4 -15.93 25.05 30.79
C SER A 4 -15.34 24.98 29.38
N ASN A 5 -14.35 24.08 29.28
CA ASN A 5 -14.15 23.07 28.24
C ASN A 5 -13.68 23.51 26.85
N VAL A 6 -12.35 23.64 26.77
CA VAL A 6 -11.56 23.35 25.58
C VAL A 6 -11.71 21.87 25.23
N VAL A 7 -12.34 21.57 24.10
CA VAL A 7 -12.26 20.25 23.44
C VAL A 7 -11.33 20.41 22.24
N ILE A 8 -10.10 19.92 22.37
CA ILE A 8 -9.17 19.76 21.25
C ILE A 8 -9.63 18.52 20.48
N ALA A 9 -10.36 18.72 19.40
CA ALA A 9 -10.54 17.69 18.38
C ALA A 9 -9.28 17.66 17.51
N ALA A 10 -8.36 16.74 17.82
CA ALA A 10 -7.27 16.40 16.93
C ALA A 10 -7.85 15.65 15.72
N ILE A 11 -8.07 16.39 14.62
CA ILE A 11 -8.43 15.82 13.33
C ILE A 11 -7.17 15.10 12.82
N ALA A 12 -7.23 13.77 12.80
CA ALA A 12 -6.25 12.92 12.13
C ALA A 12 -6.35 13.11 10.61
N LEU A 13 -5.70 14.17 10.11
CA LEU A 13 -5.33 14.33 8.70
C LEU A 13 -3.94 13.72 8.54
N GLY A 14 -3.86 12.50 8.03
CA GLY A 14 -2.56 11.91 7.78
C GLY A 14 -2.61 10.50 7.24
N SER A 15 -2.93 10.32 5.96
CA SER A 15 -2.53 9.12 5.23
C SER A 15 -2.81 9.22 3.73
N SER A 16 -1.88 9.85 3.00
CA SER A 16 -1.72 9.67 1.55
C SER A 16 -0.26 9.71 1.08
N ASN A 17 0.68 10.18 1.91
CA ASN A 17 2.05 10.45 1.47
C ASN A 17 2.98 9.22 1.40
N VAL A 18 2.52 8.05 1.85
CA VAL A 18 3.38 6.84 1.89
C VAL A 18 3.60 6.25 0.49
N CYS A 19 2.58 6.28 -0.37
CA CYS A 19 2.71 5.83 -1.76
C CYS A 19 3.43 6.85 -2.66
N GLU A 20 3.45 8.13 -2.26
CA GLU A 20 4.18 9.18 -2.98
C GLU A 20 5.70 9.01 -2.87
N GLY A 21 6.21 8.47 -1.75
CA GLY A 21 7.65 8.27 -1.53
C GLY A 21 8.30 7.44 -2.65
N PHE A 22 7.64 6.36 -3.07
CA PHE A 22 8.11 5.56 -4.20
C PHE A 22 7.72 6.13 -5.57
N SER A 23 6.71 7.00 -5.66
CA SER A 23 6.22 7.56 -6.93
C SER A 23 6.81 8.91 -7.35
N ARG A 24 7.65 9.58 -6.54
CA ARG A 24 8.37 10.78 -7.00
C ARG A 24 9.34 10.42 -8.13
N VAL A 25 8.99 10.76 -9.37
CA VAL A 25 9.82 10.72 -10.57
C VAL A 25 10.49 12.10 -10.71
N CYS A 26 11.80 12.12 -11.01
CA CYS A 26 12.50 13.33 -11.39
C CYS A 26 11.83 13.97 -12.62
N THR A 27 11.31 15.19 -12.47
CA THR A 27 10.95 16.05 -13.58
C THR A 27 12.21 16.53 -14.29
N THR A 28 12.68 15.75 -15.27
CA THR A 28 13.52 16.27 -16.35
C THR A 28 12.85 15.95 -17.68
N THR A 29 12.42 17.03 -18.31
CA THR A 29 11.78 17.15 -19.63
C THR A 29 12.47 16.28 -20.68
N SER A 30 11.72 15.36 -21.32
CA SER A 30 11.69 15.14 -22.77
C SER A 30 10.68 14.05 -23.15
N THR A 31 9.97 14.34 -24.24
CA THR A 31 8.78 13.71 -24.82
C THR A 31 9.01 12.29 -25.36
N SER A 32 8.10 11.35 -25.07
CA SER A 32 7.26 10.63 -26.06
C SER A 32 6.75 9.26 -25.57
N THR A 33 5.41 9.19 -25.47
CA THR A 33 4.52 8.06 -25.82
C THR A 33 4.84 6.64 -25.36
N SER A 34 4.25 6.26 -24.22
CA SER A 34 3.33 5.11 -24.06
C SER A 34 2.88 5.02 -22.59
N ALA A 35 2.05 5.97 -22.14
CA ALA A 35 1.49 5.97 -20.79
C ALA A 35 -0.04 6.00 -20.92
N THR A 36 -0.68 4.83 -20.93
CA THR A 36 -2.14 4.74 -20.97
C THR A 36 -2.70 4.28 -19.63
N GLN A 37 -3.50 5.20 -19.05
CA GLN A 37 -4.52 5.05 -18.02
C GLN A 37 -4.15 4.89 -16.54
N LEU A 38 -2.96 4.43 -16.14
CA LEU A 38 -2.65 4.36 -14.70
C LEU A 38 -2.39 5.76 -14.10
N ASP A 39 -1.80 6.67 -14.88
CA ASP A 39 -1.60 8.08 -14.48
C ASP A 39 -2.94 8.80 -14.24
N ALA A 40 -3.98 8.48 -15.01
CA ALA A 40 -5.31 9.06 -14.83
C ALA A 40 -5.98 8.65 -13.51
N ILE A 41 -5.55 7.54 -12.90
CA ILE A 41 -6.03 7.09 -11.58
C ILE A 41 -5.22 7.74 -10.45
N MET A 42 -3.95 8.07 -10.69
CA MET A 42 -3.14 8.86 -9.76
C MET A 42 -3.66 10.31 -9.65
N ASP A 43 -4.10 10.91 -10.76
CA ASP A 43 -4.59 12.30 -10.79
C ASP A 43 -5.94 12.48 -10.08
N ARG A 44 -6.80 11.46 -10.10
CA ARG A 44 -8.09 11.48 -9.37
C ARG A 44 -7.96 11.48 -7.83
N ARG A 45 -6.76 11.28 -7.28
CA ARG A 45 -6.52 11.33 -5.82
C ARG A 45 -6.47 12.74 -5.24
N GLN A 46 -6.47 13.80 -6.06
CA GLN A 46 -6.58 15.17 -5.54
C GLN A 46 -8.02 15.65 -5.29
N VAL A 47 -9.06 14.96 -5.82
CA VAL A 47 -10.43 15.53 -5.87
C VAL A 47 -11.43 14.86 -4.93
N LEU A 48 -11.14 13.70 -4.35
CA LEU A 48 -12.09 12.97 -3.48
C LEU A 48 -11.96 13.35 -2.00
N ASN A 49 -12.02 14.66 -1.71
CA ASN A 49 -12.02 15.19 -0.35
C ASN A 49 -13.18 16.17 -0.15
N THR A 50 -14.40 15.81 -0.57
CA THR A 50 -15.63 16.52 -0.19
C THR A 50 -16.83 15.57 -0.35
N VAL A 51 -17.84 15.75 0.49
CA VAL A 51 -19.11 15.00 0.60
C VAL A 51 -19.09 13.81 1.58
N VAL A 52 -19.01 14.11 2.87
CA VAL A 52 -19.79 13.37 3.87
C VAL A 52 -21.05 14.20 4.11
N ALA A 53 -22.14 13.82 3.44
CA ALA A 53 -23.47 14.38 3.67
C ALA A 53 -24.33 13.36 4.44
N THR A 54 -24.91 13.87 5.52
CA THR A 54 -25.84 13.26 6.46
C THR A 54 -27.06 12.63 5.78
N SER A 55 -27.52 11.47 6.28
CA SER A 55 -28.93 11.05 6.16
C SER A 55 -29.29 10.03 7.25
N VAL A 56 -30.26 10.40 8.07
CA VAL A 56 -31.02 9.57 9.03
C VAL A 56 -32.09 8.81 8.26
N MET A 57 -32.29 7.50 8.50
CA MET A 57 -33.59 6.84 8.29
C MET A 57 -33.80 5.68 9.28
N MET A 58 -34.99 5.69 9.86
CA MET A 58 -35.67 4.68 10.67
C MET A 58 -36.06 3.44 9.87
N GLY A 59 -36.15 2.29 10.54
CA GLY A 59 -37.19 1.28 10.34
C GLY A 59 -37.10 0.37 9.12
N GLY A 60 -36.73 -0.89 9.35
CA GLY A 60 -36.91 -1.98 8.37
C GLY A 60 -36.12 -3.21 8.76
N ALA A 61 -36.75 -4.16 9.45
CA ALA A 61 -36.20 -5.49 9.65
C ALA A 61 -36.17 -6.21 8.29
N LEU A 62 -35.02 -6.13 7.61
CA LEU A 62 -34.72 -6.95 6.45
C LEU A 62 -34.21 -8.32 6.93
N PRO A 63 -34.55 -9.40 6.21
CA PRO A 63 -34.12 -10.74 6.57
C PRO A 63 -32.59 -10.81 6.59
N ALA A 64 -32.05 -11.46 7.62
CA ALA A 64 -30.65 -11.81 7.77
C ALA A 64 -30.24 -12.86 6.73
N PHE A 65 -30.19 -12.46 5.46
CA PHE A 65 -29.37 -13.17 4.50
C PHE A 65 -27.94 -12.73 4.76
N ALA A 66 -27.15 -13.67 5.31
CA ALA A 66 -25.71 -13.66 5.17
C ALA A 66 -25.39 -13.71 3.67
N GLY A 67 -25.45 -12.56 2.99
CA GLY A 67 -24.85 -12.39 1.69
C GLY A 67 -23.36 -12.65 1.88
N GLU A 68 -22.90 -13.78 1.36
CA GLU A 68 -21.49 -14.15 1.30
C GLU A 68 -20.75 -12.94 0.71
N TYR A 69 -19.92 -12.28 1.54
CA TYR A 69 -19.29 -11.02 1.15
C TYR A 69 -18.43 -11.25 -0.11
N GLU A 70 -18.77 -10.54 -1.19
CA GLU A 70 -17.99 -10.59 -2.43
C GLU A 70 -16.87 -9.53 -2.38
N PRO A 71 -15.59 -9.94 -2.38
CA PRO A 71 -14.47 -9.03 -2.26
C PRO A 71 -14.32 -8.11 -3.48
N LYS A 72 -14.19 -6.80 -3.27
CA LYS A 72 -14.06 -5.80 -4.35
C LYS A 72 -12.68 -5.15 -4.35
N LEU A 73 -12.23 -4.71 -5.53
CA LEU A 73 -10.98 -3.97 -5.69
C LEU A 73 -10.87 -2.76 -4.74
N MET A 74 -11.97 -2.03 -4.54
CA MET A 74 -12.01 -0.85 -3.65
C MET A 74 -11.63 -1.19 -2.20
N ASP A 75 -11.90 -2.41 -1.76
CA ASP A 75 -11.58 -2.85 -0.40
C ASP A 75 -10.09 -3.23 -0.24
N MET A 76 -9.41 -3.52 -1.35
CA MET A 76 -7.98 -3.90 -1.41
C MET A 76 -7.10 -2.80 -2.03
N GLN A 77 -7.66 -1.64 -2.35
CA GLN A 77 -7.01 -0.59 -3.13
C GLN A 77 -5.64 -0.19 -2.58
N GLN A 78 -5.50 -0.07 -1.26
CA GLN A 78 -4.22 0.32 -0.65
C GLN A 78 -3.13 -0.76 -0.82
N ILE A 79 -3.50 -2.03 -0.77
CA ILE A 79 -2.57 -3.15 -1.00
C ILE A 79 -2.21 -3.25 -2.49
N ALA A 80 -3.17 -3.04 -3.39
CA ALA A 80 -2.92 -3.01 -4.82
C ALA A 80 -1.95 -1.88 -5.22
N ILE A 81 -2.12 -0.71 -4.61
CA ILE A 81 -1.25 0.45 -4.86
C ILE A 81 0.13 0.25 -4.25
N LEU A 82 0.23 -0.40 -3.10
CA LEU A 82 1.52 -0.85 -2.57
C LEU A 82 2.22 -1.73 -3.61
N GLY A 83 1.55 -2.77 -4.11
CA GLY A 83 2.10 -3.67 -5.13
C GLY A 83 2.66 -2.94 -6.35
N ALA A 84 1.89 -2.03 -6.94
CA ALA A 84 2.31 -1.22 -8.09
C ALA A 84 3.44 -0.23 -7.75
N SER A 85 3.52 0.25 -6.51
CA SER A 85 4.60 1.15 -6.08
C SER A 85 5.96 0.43 -5.93
N LEU A 86 5.94 -0.89 -5.75
CA LEU A 86 7.17 -1.70 -5.64
C LEU A 86 7.90 -1.82 -6.99
N ASP A 87 7.18 -1.79 -8.12
CA ASP A 87 7.80 -1.77 -9.45
C ASP A 87 8.66 -0.52 -9.64
N LYS A 88 8.11 0.63 -9.24
CA LYS A 88 8.84 1.91 -9.25
C LYS A 88 10.03 1.89 -8.30
N LEU A 89 9.91 1.20 -7.16
CA LEU A 89 11.01 1.03 -6.22
C LEU A 89 12.15 0.20 -6.84
N ILE A 90 11.85 -0.89 -7.55
CA ILE A 90 12.87 -1.68 -8.27
C ILE A 90 13.60 -0.79 -9.28
N THR A 91 12.86 -0.04 -10.11
CA THR A 91 13.48 0.89 -11.09
C THR A 91 14.39 1.92 -10.41
N LYS A 92 14.04 2.39 -9.21
CA LYS A 92 14.88 3.32 -8.44
C LYS A 92 16.11 2.67 -7.83
N LEU A 93 16.05 1.39 -7.49
CA LEU A 93 17.17 0.63 -6.92
C LEU A 93 18.17 0.18 -7.99
N GLU A 94 17.72 0.01 -9.24
CA GLU A 94 18.58 -0.29 -10.39
C GLU A 94 19.46 0.89 -10.81
N ASN A 95 19.01 2.12 -10.55
CA ASN A 95 19.71 3.34 -10.91
C ASN A 95 20.47 3.94 -9.71
N PRO A 96 21.80 4.02 -9.75
CA PRO A 96 22.60 4.50 -8.61
C PRO A 96 22.25 5.95 -8.24
N ASP A 97 21.90 6.79 -9.21
CA ASP A 97 21.54 8.19 -9.01
C ASP A 97 20.22 8.37 -8.24
N THR A 98 19.38 7.34 -8.17
CA THR A 98 18.06 7.40 -7.52
C THR A 98 17.96 6.59 -6.24
N VAL A 99 19.06 5.96 -5.79
CA VAL A 99 19.08 5.16 -4.55
C VAL A 99 18.72 6.01 -3.32
N GLY A 100 19.13 7.29 -3.30
CA GLY A 100 18.72 8.23 -2.24
C GLY A 100 17.19 8.42 -2.16
N LEU A 101 16.52 8.46 -3.32
CA LEU A 101 15.05 8.55 -3.38
C LEU A 101 14.37 7.25 -2.92
N ALA A 102 15.00 6.09 -3.18
CA ALA A 102 14.54 4.81 -2.68
C ALA A 102 14.65 4.74 -1.14
N LEU A 103 15.74 5.25 -0.57
CA LEU A 103 15.95 5.35 0.87
C LEU A 103 14.92 6.28 1.53
N ASP A 104 14.68 7.47 0.97
CA ASP A 104 13.64 8.38 1.47
C ASP A 104 12.24 7.73 1.43
N GLY A 105 11.95 6.97 0.36
CA GLY A 105 10.74 6.16 0.26
C GLY A 105 10.63 5.11 1.36
N ALA A 106 11.71 4.38 1.64
CA ALA A 106 11.76 3.38 2.71
C ALA A 106 11.55 4.02 4.10
N LYS A 107 12.19 5.17 4.37
CA LYS A 107 11.96 5.96 5.60
C LYS A 107 10.51 6.38 5.75
N GLN A 108 9.90 6.87 4.67
CA GLN A 108 8.51 7.27 4.67
C GLN A 108 7.56 6.08 4.91
N PHE A 109 7.90 4.91 4.36
CA PHE A 109 7.19 3.66 4.61
C PHE A 109 7.25 3.26 6.09
N ASN A 110 8.42 3.41 6.72
CA ASN A 110 8.65 3.02 8.12
C ASN A 110 8.04 3.96 9.16
N LYS A 111 7.46 5.10 8.76
CA LYS A 111 6.73 5.99 9.70
C LYS A 111 5.48 5.34 10.30
N ASP A 112 4.85 4.43 9.58
CA ASP A 112 3.72 3.65 10.09
C ASP A 112 3.86 2.17 9.71
N PRO A 113 4.61 1.38 10.50
CA PRO A 113 4.87 -0.03 10.20
C PRO A 113 3.61 -0.90 10.13
N ASN A 114 2.53 -0.48 10.79
CA ASN A 114 1.30 -1.24 10.91
C ASN A 114 0.23 -0.83 9.88
N PHE A 115 0.50 0.19 9.06
CA PHE A 115 -0.46 0.74 8.11
C PHE A 115 -1.06 -0.33 7.21
N TYR A 116 -0.22 -0.99 6.39
CA TYR A 116 -0.68 -1.95 5.40
C TYR A 116 -1.21 -3.24 6.02
N SER A 117 -0.62 -3.73 7.12
CA SER A 117 -1.14 -4.89 7.84
C SER A 117 -2.53 -4.62 8.44
N THR A 118 -2.81 -3.38 8.86
CA THR A 118 -4.13 -2.97 9.35
C THR A 118 -5.16 -2.96 8.23
N TYR A 119 -4.81 -2.46 7.03
CA TYR A 119 -5.69 -2.56 5.85
C TYR A 119 -5.98 -4.01 5.47
N ALA A 120 -4.95 -4.87 5.42
CA ALA A 120 -5.11 -6.29 5.12
C ALA A 120 -6.05 -6.98 6.13
N ARG A 121 -5.86 -6.72 7.42
CA ARG A 121 -6.78 -7.22 8.47
C ARG A 121 -8.20 -6.72 8.28
N ASN A 122 -8.39 -5.43 8.01
CA ASN A 122 -9.72 -4.85 7.84
C ASN A 122 -10.44 -5.43 6.62
N PHE A 123 -9.69 -5.71 5.55
CA PHE A 123 -10.20 -6.44 4.38
C PHE A 123 -10.61 -7.87 4.75
N VAL A 124 -9.71 -8.64 5.37
CA VAL A 124 -9.99 -10.02 5.78
C VAL A 124 -11.19 -10.11 6.73
N LYS A 125 -11.31 -9.18 7.68
CA LYS A 125 -12.41 -9.12 8.65
C LYS A 125 -13.80 -8.99 8.03
N LYS A 126 -13.91 -8.53 6.77
CA LYS A 126 -15.18 -8.49 6.03
C LYS A 126 -15.66 -9.88 5.63
N SER A 127 -14.74 -10.80 5.38
CA SER A 127 -15.03 -12.21 5.01
C SER A 127 -14.91 -13.18 6.18
N VAL A 128 -13.97 -12.92 7.11
CA VAL A 128 -13.65 -13.77 8.26
C VAL A 128 -14.03 -13.04 9.54
N ARG A 129 -15.15 -13.45 10.14
CA ARG A 129 -15.79 -12.74 11.27
C ARG A 129 -15.01 -12.87 12.59
N ASN A 130 -14.29 -13.97 12.78
CA ASN A 130 -13.53 -14.29 13.99
C ASN A 130 -12.06 -14.56 13.65
N ASN A 131 -11.14 -14.07 14.50
CA ASN A 131 -9.70 -14.35 14.40
C ASN A 131 -9.02 -13.89 13.08
N SER A 132 -9.51 -12.79 12.48
CA SER A 132 -8.95 -12.22 11.24
C SER A 132 -7.46 -11.83 11.36
N ASP A 133 -6.97 -11.57 12.57
CA ASP A 133 -5.55 -11.25 12.83
C ASP A 133 -4.60 -12.44 12.59
N ALA A 134 -5.11 -13.67 12.76
CA ALA A 134 -4.35 -14.91 12.57
C ALA A 134 -4.52 -15.51 11.17
N ASP A 135 -5.29 -14.84 10.29
CA ASP A 135 -5.46 -15.28 8.91
C ASP A 135 -4.10 -15.23 8.18
N PRO A 136 -3.69 -16.32 7.49
CA PRO A 136 -2.43 -16.38 6.77
C PRO A 136 -2.21 -15.23 5.79
N ARG A 137 -3.29 -14.70 5.19
CA ARG A 137 -3.26 -13.59 4.25
C ARG A 137 -2.73 -12.31 4.91
N VAL A 138 -3.16 -12.02 6.13
CA VAL A 138 -2.60 -10.90 6.92
C VAL A 138 -1.12 -11.14 7.22
N GLY A 139 -0.73 -12.40 7.43
CA GLY A 139 0.67 -12.82 7.58
C GLY A 139 1.54 -12.48 6.37
N TYR A 140 1.06 -12.69 5.14
CA TYR A 140 1.80 -12.33 3.92
C TYR A 140 2.10 -10.84 3.84
N ILE A 141 1.12 -9.99 4.14
CA ILE A 141 1.31 -8.53 4.12
C ILE A 141 2.25 -8.08 5.24
N LYS A 142 2.16 -8.68 6.43
CA LYS A 142 3.13 -8.40 7.52
C LYS A 142 4.56 -8.74 7.09
N GLN A 143 4.77 -9.92 6.51
CA GLN A 143 6.09 -10.34 6.01
C GLN A 143 6.60 -9.43 4.88
N ALA A 144 5.73 -9.05 3.94
CA ALA A 144 6.07 -8.12 2.87
C ALA A 144 6.49 -6.75 3.43
N SER A 145 5.73 -6.21 4.39
CA SER A 145 6.08 -4.96 5.07
C SER A 145 7.43 -5.06 5.78
N THR A 146 7.71 -6.15 6.50
CA THR A 146 9.03 -6.34 7.15
C THR A 146 10.18 -6.34 6.14
N LEU A 147 10.01 -6.98 4.98
CA LEU A 147 11.02 -6.97 3.92
C LEU A 147 11.27 -5.56 3.38
N ILE A 148 10.20 -4.80 3.10
CA ILE A 148 10.30 -3.41 2.63
C ILE A 148 10.93 -2.52 3.71
N SER A 149 10.52 -2.67 4.96
CA SER A 149 11.08 -1.92 6.09
C SER A 149 12.57 -2.16 6.27
N SER A 150 13.04 -3.38 6.01
CA SER A 150 14.46 -3.73 6.11
C SER A 150 15.35 -3.04 5.07
N LEU A 151 14.76 -2.42 4.04
CA LEU A 151 15.51 -1.68 3.02
C LEU A 151 16.14 -0.41 3.58
N GLU A 152 15.53 0.23 4.58
CA GLU A 152 16.11 1.43 5.21
C GLU A 152 17.50 1.11 5.76
N ASN A 153 17.60 0.12 6.65
CA ASN A 153 18.88 -0.30 7.24
C ASN A 153 19.88 -0.79 6.20
N LEU A 154 19.41 -1.45 5.14
CA LEU A 154 20.27 -1.95 4.06
C LEU A 154 20.86 -0.81 3.23
N LEU A 155 20.04 0.19 2.89
CA LEU A 155 20.43 1.34 2.05
C LEU A 155 21.20 2.42 2.81
N GLU A 156 21.01 2.53 4.13
CA GLU A 156 21.83 3.42 5.00
C GLU A 156 23.26 2.91 5.21
N GLY A 157 23.63 1.75 4.64
CA GLY A 157 24.94 1.16 4.81
C GLY A 157 25.09 0.41 6.15
N GLY A 158 23.98 -0.02 6.76
CA GLY A 158 24.00 -0.87 7.95
C GLY A 158 24.70 -2.22 7.73
N ASP A 159 24.90 -2.62 6.47
CA ASP A 159 25.68 -3.79 6.08
C ASP A 159 27.04 -3.34 5.51
N ALA A 160 27.96 -2.99 6.42
CA ALA A 160 29.27 -2.38 6.13
C ALA A 160 30.21 -3.24 5.24
N LEU A 161 29.79 -4.45 4.86
CA LEU A 161 30.54 -5.40 4.05
C LEU A 161 30.09 -5.46 2.58
N MET A 162 29.01 -4.76 2.20
CA MET A 162 28.45 -4.79 0.85
C MET A 162 28.87 -3.54 0.05
N ASN A 163 29.29 -3.73 -1.20
CA ASN A 163 29.46 -2.61 -2.14
C ASN A 163 28.10 -2.18 -2.73
N GLU A 164 27.99 -0.95 -3.25
CA GLU A 164 26.72 -0.36 -3.73
C GLU A 164 25.95 -1.29 -4.68
N LYS A 165 26.64 -1.98 -5.59
CA LYS A 165 26.02 -2.90 -6.54
C LYS A 165 25.42 -4.13 -5.85
N THR A 166 26.09 -4.67 -4.84
CA THR A 166 25.57 -5.80 -4.04
C THR A 166 24.42 -5.38 -3.12
N VAL A 167 24.47 -4.15 -2.58
CA VAL A 167 23.37 -3.56 -1.80
C VAL A 167 22.12 -3.42 -2.67
N SER A 168 22.23 -2.82 -3.86
CA SER A 168 21.11 -2.69 -4.79
C SER A 168 20.53 -4.05 -5.21
N ALA A 169 21.38 -5.04 -5.51
CA ALA A 169 20.92 -6.37 -5.90
C ALA A 169 20.16 -7.08 -4.76
N GLU A 170 20.64 -6.97 -3.53
CA GLU A 170 19.96 -7.53 -2.35
C GLU A 170 18.65 -6.78 -2.05
N ALA A 171 18.64 -5.45 -2.19
CA ALA A 171 17.44 -4.63 -2.04
C ALA A 171 16.35 -5.06 -3.04
N ILE A 172 16.71 -5.24 -4.32
CA ILE A 172 15.78 -5.70 -5.36
C ILE A 172 15.23 -7.09 -5.02
N LYS A 173 16.06 -8.03 -4.55
CA LYS A 173 15.59 -9.36 -4.13
C LYS A 173 14.57 -9.29 -3.00
N ARG A 174 14.77 -8.39 -2.03
CA ARG A 174 13.81 -8.19 -0.92
C ARG A 174 12.49 -7.61 -1.42
N VAL A 175 12.55 -6.65 -2.36
CA VAL A 175 11.36 -6.08 -2.98
C VAL A 175 10.59 -7.13 -3.79
N GLN A 176 11.28 -7.93 -4.60
CA GLN A 176 10.65 -9.02 -5.37
C GLN A 176 9.99 -10.07 -4.46
N LYS A 177 10.64 -10.46 -3.37
CA LYS A 177 10.02 -11.34 -2.36
C LYS A 177 8.78 -10.72 -1.74
N ALA A 178 8.79 -9.42 -1.46
CA ALA A 178 7.62 -8.70 -0.97
C ALA A 178 6.49 -8.67 -2.01
N GLN A 179 6.80 -8.48 -3.29
CA GLN A 179 5.83 -8.56 -4.39
C GLN A 179 5.19 -9.95 -4.45
N THR A 180 5.96 -11.04 -4.39
CA THR A 180 5.42 -12.40 -4.39
C THR A 180 4.46 -12.65 -3.21
N LEU A 181 4.74 -12.09 -2.02
CA LEU A 181 3.84 -12.19 -0.87
C LEU A 181 2.54 -11.40 -1.09
N ILE A 182 2.61 -10.22 -1.72
CA ILE A 182 1.43 -9.44 -2.09
C ILE A 182 0.61 -10.17 -3.16
N VAL A 183 1.26 -10.81 -4.13
CA VAL A 183 0.59 -11.66 -5.13
C VAL A 183 -0.20 -12.78 -4.45
N LYS A 184 0.42 -13.50 -3.51
CA LYS A 184 -0.28 -14.54 -2.73
C LYS A 184 -1.50 -13.99 -1.99
N PHE A 185 -1.37 -12.82 -1.37
CA PHE A 185 -2.50 -12.14 -0.74
C PHE A 185 -3.64 -11.87 -1.72
N ILE A 186 -3.32 -11.36 -2.91
CA ILE A 186 -4.31 -11.04 -3.96
C ILE A 186 -4.97 -12.31 -4.49
N GLU A 187 -4.20 -13.37 -4.78
CA GLU A 187 -4.75 -14.65 -5.26
C GLU A 187 -5.73 -15.27 -4.25
N GLU A 188 -5.39 -15.24 -2.96
CA GLU A 188 -6.24 -15.77 -1.88
C GLU A 188 -7.32 -14.79 -1.39
N SER A 189 -7.36 -13.57 -1.95
CA SER A 189 -8.35 -12.55 -1.57
C SER A 189 -9.73 -12.82 -2.15
N GLY A 190 -9.81 -13.58 -3.25
CA GLY A 190 -11.05 -13.83 -3.99
C GLY A 190 -11.55 -12.64 -4.82
N VAL A 191 -10.79 -11.54 -4.90
CA VAL A 191 -11.15 -10.36 -5.71
C VAL A 191 -10.96 -10.70 -7.20
N LYS A 192 -12.03 -10.53 -7.98
CA LYS A 192 -12.00 -10.69 -9.45
C LYS A 192 -11.90 -9.31 -10.09
N ASP A 193 -10.69 -8.94 -10.52
CA ASP A 193 -10.41 -7.69 -11.22
C ASP A 193 -9.25 -7.87 -12.20
N ASP A 194 -9.42 -7.40 -13.44
CA ASP A 194 -8.46 -7.62 -14.52
C ASP A 194 -7.08 -6.97 -14.24
N LYS A 195 -7.05 -5.86 -13.49
CA LYS A 195 -5.79 -5.17 -13.17
C LYS A 195 -5.00 -5.94 -12.13
N LEU A 196 -5.70 -6.50 -11.15
CA LEU A 196 -5.08 -7.39 -10.17
C LEU A 196 -4.62 -8.69 -10.81
N ALA A 197 -5.39 -9.24 -11.74
CA ALA A 197 -5.00 -10.42 -12.49
C ALA A 197 -3.74 -10.16 -13.34
N ALA A 198 -3.63 -8.99 -13.97
CA ALA A 198 -2.43 -8.57 -14.69
C ALA A 198 -1.21 -8.45 -13.75
N TYR A 199 -1.38 -7.80 -12.60
CA TYR A 199 -0.32 -7.67 -11.59
C TYR A 199 0.14 -9.03 -11.03
N VAL A 200 -0.80 -9.93 -10.73
CA VAL A 200 -0.51 -11.30 -10.30
C VAL A 200 0.30 -12.02 -11.38
N SER A 201 -0.09 -11.89 -12.65
CA SER A 201 0.58 -12.57 -13.76
C SER A 201 2.01 -12.08 -13.99
N SER A 202 2.31 -10.81 -13.72
CA SER A 202 3.64 -10.23 -13.92
C SER A 202 4.63 -10.50 -12.78
N HIS A 203 4.16 -10.96 -11.62
CA HIS A 203 4.96 -11.10 -10.39
C HIS A 203 4.91 -12.51 -9.78
N LYS A 204 4.46 -13.48 -10.57
CA LYS A 204 4.37 -14.89 -10.20
C LYS A 204 5.66 -15.65 -10.46
#